data_AF-A0A9W6KVM3-F1
#
_entry.id   AF-A0A9W6KVM3-F1
#
_cell.length_a   1.000
_cell.length_b   1.000
_cell.length_c   1.000
_cell.angle_alpha   90.00
_cell.angle_beta   90.00
_cell.angle_gamma   90.00
#
_symmetry.space_group_name_H-M   'P 1'
#
loop_
_entity.id
_entity.type
_entity.pdbx_description
1 polymer ?
#
loop_
_entity_poly.entity_id
_entity_poly.type
_entity_poly.pdbx_seq_one_letter_code
_entity_poly.pdbx_strand_id
1 'polypeptide(L)'
;MVAGVDLRFQVSNFTESNMHKVESPWGTTRAALIRAVALLGTFGFSERTLTAASVVVPLAYYLAKHEITDSYVTSGADANDRMAVRQWITRSLVKRGIWCSGLDSLLGRIRHAIDQQPEYGFPVAEIEKEMTTLGKSLSFEPTEIDELLELKYGGQRTFPVLALLYPGLDLAKQFHEDHIFPRSRFTRRKLRNAGITEDAIDGYLSRFDLLPNLQLLGGVPNVEKQAKLPADWLEEAFAVEAERVTFVHANDLHDLPLDMPGFVEFYEQRKARMRDRLTTALGVTP
;
A
#
# COMPACT_ATOMS: atom_id res chain seq x y z
N MET A 1 10.95 14.44 -16.73
CA MET A 1 9.58 14.86 -17.11
C MET A 1 9.43 16.37 -17.09
N VAL A 2 9.70 17.05 -15.96
CA VAL A 2 9.53 18.52 -15.80
C VAL A 2 10.24 19.33 -16.91
N ALA A 3 11.49 19.00 -17.20
CA ALA A 3 12.33 19.68 -18.21
C ALA A 3 11.86 19.58 -19.67
N GLY A 4 10.80 18.84 -19.96
CA GLY A 4 10.30 18.77 -21.33
C GLY A 4 11.00 17.75 -22.24
N VAL A 5 12.17 17.24 -21.86
CA VAL A 5 13.02 16.37 -22.70
C VAL A 5 12.45 14.95 -22.84
N ASP A 6 12.80 14.29 -23.95
CA ASP A 6 12.55 12.86 -24.18
C ASP A 6 13.16 12.02 -23.04
N LEU A 7 12.36 11.11 -22.49
CA LEU A 7 12.71 10.31 -21.31
C LEU A 7 13.47 9.03 -21.68
N ARG A 8 13.51 8.65 -22.96
CA ARG A 8 14.19 7.43 -23.40
C ARG A 8 15.68 7.50 -23.13
N PHE A 9 16.24 6.45 -22.53
CA PHE A 9 17.68 6.37 -22.35
C PHE A 9 18.38 6.05 -23.69
N GLN A 10 18.82 7.09 -24.41
CA GLN A 10 19.55 6.98 -25.67
C GLN A 10 20.61 8.07 -25.80
N VAL A 11 21.75 7.77 -26.43
CA VAL A 11 22.90 8.68 -26.57
C VAL A 11 22.51 10.02 -27.19
N SER A 12 21.59 10.00 -28.17
CA SER A 12 21.07 11.19 -28.83
C SER A 12 20.33 12.17 -27.89
N ASN A 13 19.93 11.73 -26.70
CA ASN A 13 19.30 12.60 -25.70
C ASN A 13 20.31 13.36 -24.83
N PHE A 14 21.58 12.97 -24.81
CA PHE A 14 22.66 13.59 -24.00
C PHE A 14 23.42 14.68 -24.79
N THR A 15 22.68 15.67 -25.28
CA THR A 15 23.27 16.86 -25.93
C THR A 15 23.38 18.02 -24.95
N GLU A 16 24.33 18.94 -25.18
CA GLU A 16 24.47 20.18 -24.39
C GLU A 16 23.14 20.95 -24.31
N SER A 17 22.44 21.08 -25.44
CA SER A 17 21.12 21.72 -25.49
C SER A 17 20.09 21.04 -24.58
N ASN A 18 20.05 19.70 -24.56
CA ASN A 18 19.15 18.97 -23.67
C ASN A 18 19.58 19.06 -22.21
N MET A 19 20.88 19.05 -21.90
CA MET A 19 21.37 19.22 -20.53
C MET A 19 20.98 20.60 -19.98
N HIS A 20 21.11 21.67 -20.77
CA HIS A 20 20.64 23.00 -20.37
C HIS A 20 19.13 23.05 -20.13
N LYS A 21 18.31 22.35 -20.92
CA LYS A 21 16.86 22.24 -20.68
C LYS A 21 16.54 21.52 -19.36
N VAL A 22 17.38 20.58 -18.95
CA VAL A 22 17.24 19.86 -17.67
C VAL A 22 17.70 20.73 -16.49
N GLU A 23 18.80 21.45 -16.65
CA GLU A 23 19.38 22.31 -15.61
C GLU A 23 18.51 23.53 -15.31
N SER A 24 17.93 24.16 -16.34
CA SER A 24 17.16 25.39 -16.20
C SER A 24 16.02 25.30 -15.15
N PRO A 25 15.14 24.27 -15.17
CA PRO A 25 14.12 24.06 -14.16
C PRO A 25 14.55 23.12 -13.02
N TRP A 26 15.85 22.96 -12.74
CA TRP A 26 16.33 22.01 -11.73
C TRP A 26 15.78 22.32 -10.34
N GLY A 27 15.69 23.60 -9.96
CA GLY A 27 15.11 24.03 -8.68
C GLY A 27 13.67 23.52 -8.50
N THR A 28 12.82 23.72 -9.51
CA THR A 28 11.43 23.23 -9.54
C THR A 28 11.38 21.70 -9.49
N THR A 29 12.22 21.03 -10.29
CA THR A 29 12.30 19.56 -10.34
C THR A 29 12.65 18.99 -8.97
N ARG A 30 13.68 19.54 -8.32
CA ARG A 30 14.12 19.12 -6.98
C ARG A 30 13.03 19.35 -5.94
N ALA A 31 12.40 20.53 -5.94
CA ALA A 31 11.34 20.84 -4.99
C ALA A 31 10.14 19.88 -5.15
N ALA A 32 9.74 19.59 -6.39
CA ALA A 32 8.63 18.67 -6.66
C ALA A 32 8.95 17.22 -6.28
N LEU A 33 10.20 16.75 -6.46
CA LEU A 33 10.63 15.44 -6.00
C LEU A 33 10.56 15.31 -4.47
N ILE A 34 11.08 16.31 -3.75
CA ILE A 34 11.03 16.32 -2.28
C ILE A 34 9.58 16.31 -1.79
N ARG A 35 8.72 17.13 -2.42
CA ARG A 35 7.28 17.19 -2.12
C ARG A 35 6.58 15.87 -2.41
N ALA A 36 6.87 15.23 -3.54
CA ALA A 36 6.30 13.93 -3.89
C ALA A 36 6.67 12.86 -2.86
N VAL A 37 7.93 12.81 -2.43
CA VAL A 37 8.39 11.86 -1.40
C VAL A 37 7.74 12.17 -0.04
N ALA A 38 7.64 13.45 0.35
CA ALA A 38 6.95 13.84 1.57
C ALA A 38 5.47 13.43 1.56
N LEU A 39 4.78 13.63 0.44
CA LEU A 39 3.39 13.21 0.25
C LEU A 39 3.24 11.69 0.34
N LEU A 40 4.13 10.92 -0.30
CA LEU A 40 4.16 9.46 -0.17
C LEU A 40 4.34 9.01 1.28
N GLY A 41 5.15 9.73 2.06
CA GLY A 41 5.29 9.53 3.50
C GLY A 41 3.96 9.66 4.25
N THR A 42 3.12 10.64 3.89
CA THR A 42 1.77 10.79 4.49
C THR A 42 0.80 9.67 4.10
N PHE A 43 1.09 8.96 3.01
CA PHE A 43 0.34 7.75 2.62
C PHE A 43 0.91 6.49 3.30
N GLY A 44 1.89 6.62 4.20
CA GLY A 44 2.54 5.52 4.92
C GLY A 44 3.68 4.83 4.16
N PHE A 45 4.04 5.32 2.96
CA PHE A 45 5.15 4.73 2.22
C PHE A 45 6.50 5.13 2.82
N SER A 46 7.42 4.19 2.81
CA SER A 46 8.81 4.33 3.22
C SER A 46 9.71 3.66 2.18
N GLU A 47 11.03 3.80 2.31
CA GLU A 47 11.99 3.08 1.46
C GLU A 47 11.71 1.56 1.41
N ARG A 48 11.28 0.98 2.53
CA ARG A 48 10.98 -0.46 2.63
C ARG A 48 9.67 -0.85 1.95
N THR A 49 8.67 0.02 1.96
CA THR A 49 7.29 -0.29 1.53
C THR A 49 6.93 0.28 0.16
N LEU A 50 7.80 1.12 -0.42
CA LEU A 50 7.67 1.64 -1.77
C LEU A 50 8.23 0.62 -2.77
N THR A 51 7.35 -0.19 -3.37
CA THR A 51 7.73 -1.29 -4.27
C THR A 51 8.39 -0.82 -5.58
N ALA A 52 8.22 0.44 -5.95
CA ALA A 52 8.87 1.06 -7.10
C ALA A 52 9.08 2.56 -6.88
N ALA A 53 10.35 2.99 -6.80
CA ALA A 53 10.69 4.42 -6.70
C ALA A 53 10.26 5.25 -7.92
N SER A 54 10.10 4.61 -9.08
CA SER A 54 9.70 5.27 -10.33
C SER A 54 8.33 5.97 -10.26
N VAL A 55 7.45 5.58 -9.33
CA VAL A 55 6.15 6.26 -9.11
C VAL A 55 6.31 7.71 -8.65
N VAL A 56 7.46 8.05 -8.06
CA VAL A 56 7.77 9.42 -7.64
C VAL A 56 7.85 10.36 -8.85
N VAL A 57 8.29 9.86 -10.00
CA VAL A 57 8.53 10.69 -11.20
C VAL A 57 7.24 11.34 -11.74
N PRO A 58 6.15 10.60 -12.02
CA PRO A 58 4.91 11.21 -12.49
C PRO A 58 4.21 12.03 -11.41
N LEU A 59 4.31 11.63 -10.13
CA LEU A 59 3.78 12.43 -9.03
C LEU A 59 4.49 13.80 -8.95
N ALA A 60 5.82 13.81 -8.94
CA ALA A 60 6.61 15.04 -8.95
C ALA A 60 6.31 15.88 -10.20
N TYR A 61 6.10 15.25 -11.35
CA TYR A 61 5.69 15.97 -12.56
C TYR A 61 4.35 16.68 -12.40
N TYR A 62 3.33 15.98 -11.91
CA TYR A 62 2.00 16.55 -11.65
C TYR A 62 2.08 17.74 -10.68
N LEU A 63 2.80 17.57 -9.56
CA LEU A 63 2.98 18.62 -8.56
C LEU A 63 3.69 19.85 -9.14
N ALA A 64 4.71 19.64 -9.99
CA ALA A 64 5.41 20.74 -10.66
C ALA A 64 4.54 21.45 -11.69
N LYS A 65 3.78 20.69 -12.49
CA LYS A 65 2.94 21.19 -13.59
C LYS A 65 1.86 22.15 -13.09
N HIS A 66 1.25 21.85 -11.96
CA HIS A 66 0.19 22.66 -11.35
C HIS A 66 0.70 23.60 -10.25
N GLU A 67 2.03 23.81 -10.15
CA GLU A 67 2.66 24.71 -9.18
C GLU A 67 2.22 24.45 -7.73
N ILE A 68 2.01 23.17 -7.40
CA ILE A 68 1.47 22.74 -6.11
C ILE A 68 2.48 23.03 -4.99
N THR A 69 2.02 23.68 -3.93
CA THR A 69 2.86 24.13 -2.79
C THR A 69 2.70 23.25 -1.54
N ASP A 70 3.43 23.55 -0.45
CA ASP A 70 3.52 22.69 0.74
C ASP A 70 2.16 22.53 1.43
N SER A 71 1.27 23.50 1.24
CA SER A 71 -0.11 23.43 1.72
C SER A 71 -0.86 22.22 1.18
N TYR A 72 -0.53 21.71 -0.01
CA TYR A 72 -1.20 20.55 -0.59
C TYR A 72 -1.12 19.32 0.30
N VAL A 73 -0.08 19.17 1.11
CA VAL A 73 0.07 18.00 1.99
C VAL A 73 -0.99 17.99 3.11
N THR A 74 -1.44 19.17 3.57
CA THR A 74 -2.30 19.31 4.76
C THR A 74 -3.63 20.02 4.51
N SER A 75 -3.79 20.69 3.37
CA SER A 75 -4.94 21.53 3.03
C SER A 75 -6.23 20.71 2.89
N GLY A 76 -7.32 21.19 3.47
CA GLY A 76 -8.64 20.57 3.31
C GLY A 76 -9.19 20.70 1.88
N ALA A 77 -8.82 21.75 1.14
CA ALA A 77 -9.29 21.98 -0.23
C ALA A 77 -8.80 20.90 -1.21
N ASP A 78 -7.63 20.32 -0.94
CA ASP A 78 -6.97 19.34 -1.80
C ASP A 78 -7.25 17.89 -1.37
N ALA A 79 -8.17 17.67 -0.43
CA ALA A 79 -8.41 16.34 0.15
C ALA A 79 -8.87 15.31 -0.88
N ASN A 80 -9.78 15.69 -1.77
CA ASN A 80 -10.29 14.80 -2.82
C ASN A 80 -9.21 14.44 -3.84
N ASP A 81 -8.42 15.43 -4.25
CA ASP A 81 -7.32 15.25 -5.18
C ASP A 81 -6.23 14.33 -4.60
N ARG A 82 -5.80 14.59 -3.35
CA ARG A 82 -4.88 13.72 -2.62
C ARG A 82 -5.40 12.30 -2.50
N MET A 83 -6.71 12.13 -2.27
CA MET A 83 -7.32 10.81 -2.19
C MET A 83 -7.23 10.07 -3.53
N ALA A 84 -7.48 10.76 -4.65
CA ALA A 84 -7.33 10.20 -5.99
C ALA A 84 -5.87 9.79 -6.28
N VAL A 85 -4.91 10.66 -5.95
CA VAL A 85 -3.46 10.36 -6.04
C VAL A 85 -3.11 9.13 -5.20
N ARG A 86 -3.52 9.10 -3.93
CA ARG A 86 -3.25 7.98 -3.01
C ARG A 86 -3.79 6.66 -3.55
N GLN A 87 -5.04 6.65 -4.03
CA GLN A 87 -5.67 5.46 -4.57
C GLN A 87 -4.96 4.94 -5.82
N TRP A 88 -4.67 5.82 -6.78
CA TRP A 88 -3.98 5.46 -8.01
C TRP A 88 -2.56 4.92 -7.74
N ILE A 89 -1.79 5.62 -6.89
CA ILE A 89 -0.43 5.19 -6.50
C ILE A 89 -0.49 3.82 -5.84
N THR A 90 -1.38 3.64 -4.85
CA THR A 90 -1.49 2.36 -4.12
C THR A 90 -1.84 1.22 -5.06
N ARG A 91 -2.85 1.40 -5.94
CA ARG A 91 -3.21 0.39 -6.95
C ARG A 91 -2.03 0.07 -7.88
N SER A 92 -1.31 1.09 -8.35
CA SER A 92 -0.16 0.92 -9.25
C SER A 92 1.02 0.17 -8.60
N LEU A 93 1.22 0.32 -7.28
CA LEU A 93 2.30 -0.32 -6.52
C LEU A 93 1.95 -1.76 -6.11
N VAL A 94 0.66 -2.04 -5.90
CA VAL A 94 0.15 -3.39 -5.58
C VAL A 94 0.12 -4.27 -6.83
N LYS A 95 -0.31 -3.71 -7.97
CA LYS A 95 -0.37 -4.41 -9.28
C LYS A 95 1.02 -4.74 -9.79
N ARG A 96 1.27 -6.02 -10.10
CA ARG A 96 2.55 -6.46 -10.66
C ARG A 96 2.76 -5.92 -12.08
N GLY A 97 4.01 -5.69 -12.45
CA GLY A 97 4.40 -5.38 -13.84
C GLY A 97 4.18 -3.93 -14.30
N ILE A 98 3.49 -3.11 -13.50
CA ILE A 98 3.27 -1.69 -13.83
C ILE A 98 4.59 -0.93 -13.92
N TRP A 99 5.44 -1.04 -12.91
CA TRP A 99 6.68 -0.27 -12.81
C TRP A 99 7.95 -1.03 -13.25
N CYS A 100 7.82 -2.20 -13.89
CA CYS A 100 8.96 -3.04 -14.28
C CYS A 100 9.55 -2.66 -15.66
N SER A 101 8.99 -3.20 -16.75
CA SER A 101 9.51 -3.01 -18.11
C SER A 101 8.87 -1.81 -18.81
N GLY A 102 9.56 -1.23 -19.80
CA GLY A 102 9.02 -0.15 -20.64
C GLY A 102 8.74 1.16 -19.87
N LEU A 103 9.54 1.45 -18.85
CA LEU A 103 9.33 2.59 -17.96
C LEU A 103 9.32 3.93 -18.71
N ASP A 104 10.25 4.15 -19.64
CA ASP A 104 10.33 5.40 -20.39
C ASP A 104 9.06 5.68 -21.19
N SER A 105 8.51 4.64 -21.85
CA SER A 105 7.24 4.71 -22.58
C SER A 105 6.06 4.97 -21.64
N LEU A 106 6.01 4.29 -20.50
CA LEU A 106 4.98 4.51 -19.47
C LEU A 106 5.01 5.95 -18.95
N LEU A 107 6.18 6.44 -18.54
CA LEU A 107 6.34 7.80 -18.03
C LEU A 107 5.99 8.84 -19.10
N GLY A 108 6.36 8.60 -20.36
CA GLY A 108 5.98 9.47 -21.48
C GLY A 108 4.46 9.55 -21.69
N ARG A 109 3.77 8.41 -21.57
CA ARG A 109 2.30 8.31 -21.69
C ARG A 109 1.57 8.96 -20.52
N ILE A 110 2.03 8.74 -19.30
CA ILE A 110 1.50 9.43 -18.10
C ILE A 110 1.72 10.94 -18.23
N ARG A 111 2.91 11.36 -18.67
CA ARG A 111 3.20 12.78 -18.92
C ARG A 111 2.19 13.39 -19.90
N HIS A 112 1.96 12.70 -21.01
CA HIS A 112 1.02 13.13 -22.04
C HIS A 112 -0.40 13.28 -21.48
N ALA A 113 -0.89 12.28 -20.73
CA ALA A 113 -2.21 12.35 -20.10
C ALA A 113 -2.36 13.58 -19.19
N ILE A 114 -1.34 13.85 -18.36
CA ILE A 114 -1.31 15.03 -17.47
C ILE A 114 -1.27 16.32 -18.29
N ASP A 115 -0.46 16.39 -19.35
CA ASP A 115 -0.33 17.59 -20.18
C ASP A 115 -1.61 17.96 -20.95
N GLN A 116 -2.48 16.98 -21.23
CA GLN A 116 -3.75 17.22 -21.92
C GLN A 116 -4.85 17.75 -20.99
N GLN A 117 -4.63 17.78 -19.67
CA GLN A 117 -5.63 18.29 -18.71
C GLN A 117 -5.34 19.75 -18.34
N PRO A 118 -6.21 20.70 -18.74
CA PRO A 118 -6.03 22.12 -18.40
C PRO A 118 -6.47 22.43 -16.98
N GLU A 119 -7.35 21.62 -16.39
CA GLU A 119 -7.92 21.83 -15.07
C GLU A 119 -7.05 21.28 -13.96
N TYR A 120 -7.17 21.85 -12.77
CA TYR A 120 -6.52 21.35 -11.56
C TYR A 120 -7.20 20.06 -11.09
N GLY A 121 -6.44 18.96 -11.07
CA GLY A 121 -6.88 17.67 -10.57
C GLY A 121 -6.04 16.54 -11.15
N PHE A 122 -5.75 15.53 -10.35
CA PHE A 122 -4.94 14.39 -10.76
C PHE A 122 -5.74 13.50 -11.71
N PRO A 123 -5.31 13.32 -12.96
CA PRO A 123 -6.16 12.74 -14.00
C PRO A 123 -6.05 11.22 -14.06
N VAL A 124 -6.35 10.56 -12.94
CA VAL A 124 -7.37 9.49 -12.90
C VAL A 124 -7.49 8.62 -14.16
N ALA A 125 -8.65 8.81 -14.78
CA ALA A 125 -9.14 8.02 -15.89
C ALA A 125 -8.25 8.15 -17.13
N GLU A 126 -7.69 9.33 -17.40
CA GLU A 126 -6.88 9.60 -18.57
C GLU A 126 -5.52 8.89 -18.47
N ILE A 127 -4.91 8.90 -17.28
CA ILE A 127 -3.69 8.14 -17.01
C ILE A 127 -3.96 6.65 -17.16
N GLU A 128 -5.01 6.11 -16.53
CA GLU A 128 -5.34 4.68 -16.61
C GLU A 128 -5.69 4.24 -18.04
N LYS A 129 -6.33 5.10 -18.83
CA LYS A 129 -6.58 4.87 -20.25
C LYS A 129 -5.29 4.72 -21.03
N GLU A 130 -4.34 5.66 -20.90
CA GLU A 130 -3.04 5.57 -21.57
C GLU A 130 -2.24 4.35 -21.10
N MET A 131 -2.27 4.02 -19.80
CA MET A 131 -1.63 2.82 -19.26
C MET A 131 -2.20 1.54 -19.86
N THR A 132 -3.51 1.47 -20.06
CA THR A 132 -4.20 0.33 -20.68
C THR A 132 -3.73 0.13 -22.12
N THR A 133 -3.49 1.20 -22.89
CA THR A 133 -2.94 1.08 -24.26
C THR A 133 -1.54 0.46 -24.30
N LEU A 134 -0.79 0.55 -23.20
CA LEU A 134 0.52 -0.08 -23.03
C LEU A 134 0.45 -1.51 -22.47
N GLY A 135 -0.76 -2.07 -22.28
CA GLY A 135 -0.94 -3.36 -21.60
C GLY A 135 -0.66 -3.31 -20.10
N LYS A 136 -0.66 -2.12 -19.49
CA LYS A 136 -0.41 -1.90 -18.06
C LYS A 136 -1.68 -1.47 -17.33
N SER A 137 -2.77 -2.20 -17.56
CA SER A 137 -4.05 -1.92 -16.90
C SER A 137 -3.96 -2.07 -15.37
N LEU A 138 -4.65 -1.18 -14.64
CA LEU A 138 -4.86 -1.27 -13.19
C LEU A 138 -6.16 -2.02 -12.82
N SER A 139 -6.70 -2.81 -13.73
CA SER A 139 -7.73 -3.82 -13.45
C SER A 139 -7.10 -5.03 -12.76
N PHE A 140 -7.80 -5.60 -11.78
CA PHE A 140 -7.35 -6.77 -11.03
C PHE A 140 -8.25 -7.96 -11.32
N GLU A 141 -7.65 -9.14 -11.45
CA GLU A 141 -8.37 -10.40 -11.62
C GLU A 141 -8.58 -11.11 -10.27
N PRO A 142 -9.61 -11.96 -10.13
CA PRO A 142 -9.85 -12.72 -8.89
C PRO A 142 -8.64 -13.52 -8.41
N THR A 143 -7.87 -14.09 -9.33
CA THR A 143 -6.63 -14.83 -9.02
C THR A 143 -5.54 -13.94 -8.45
N GLU A 144 -5.48 -12.67 -8.85
CA GLU A 144 -4.56 -11.71 -8.26
C GLU A 144 -4.97 -11.34 -6.84
N ILE A 145 -6.28 -11.27 -6.55
CA ILE A 145 -6.78 -11.08 -5.18
C ILE A 145 -6.33 -12.24 -4.29
N ASP A 146 -6.45 -13.48 -4.78
CA ASP A 146 -5.92 -14.67 -4.10
C ASP A 146 -4.42 -14.54 -3.81
N GLU A 147 -3.63 -14.12 -4.79
CA GLU A 147 -2.19 -13.90 -4.57
C GLU A 147 -1.87 -12.83 -3.52
N LEU A 148 -2.69 -11.77 -3.44
CA LEU A 148 -2.50 -10.72 -2.44
C LEU A 148 -2.75 -11.25 -1.02
N LEU A 149 -3.73 -12.15 -0.85
CA LEU A 149 -4.03 -12.80 0.44
C LEU A 149 -2.91 -13.74 0.90
N GLU A 150 -2.03 -14.18 -0.02
CA GLU A 150 -0.88 -15.04 0.28
C GLU A 150 0.42 -14.24 0.52
N LEU A 151 0.34 -12.90 0.61
CA LEU A 151 1.51 -12.07 0.93
C LEU A 151 2.06 -12.38 2.32
N LYS A 152 3.38 -12.36 2.44
CA LYS A 152 4.11 -12.71 3.66
C LYS A 152 4.54 -11.49 4.47
N TYR A 153 4.73 -11.69 5.76
CA TYR A 153 5.34 -10.70 6.65
C TYR A 153 6.67 -10.17 6.10
N GLY A 154 6.86 -8.85 6.13
CA GLY A 154 8.09 -8.19 5.66
C GLY A 154 8.24 -8.13 4.14
N GLY A 155 7.27 -8.63 3.37
CA GLY A 155 7.22 -8.44 1.92
C GLY A 155 6.93 -6.98 1.56
N GLN A 156 7.60 -6.46 0.52
CA GLN A 156 7.45 -5.04 0.12
C GLN A 156 6.01 -4.63 -0.20
N ARG A 157 5.17 -5.57 -0.66
CA ARG A 157 3.75 -5.33 -0.99
C ARG A 157 2.80 -5.50 0.19
N THR A 158 3.25 -6.09 1.30
CA THR A 158 2.39 -6.46 2.43
C THR A 158 1.81 -5.22 3.11
N PHE A 159 2.66 -4.25 3.49
CA PHE A 159 2.19 -2.98 4.02
C PHE A 159 1.22 -2.23 3.09
N PRO A 160 1.53 -1.98 1.79
CA PRO A 160 0.59 -1.31 0.88
C PRO A 160 -0.78 -1.97 0.80
N VAL A 161 -0.83 -3.31 0.81
CA VAL A 161 -2.09 -4.06 0.77
C VAL A 161 -2.87 -3.92 2.08
N LEU A 162 -2.20 -3.98 3.24
CA LEU A 162 -2.87 -3.71 4.53
C LEU A 162 -3.37 -2.27 4.63
N ALA A 163 -2.60 -1.30 4.15
CA ALA A 163 -2.98 0.11 4.11
C ALA A 163 -4.19 0.38 3.18
N LEU A 164 -4.35 -0.41 2.13
CA LEU A 164 -5.51 -0.38 1.24
C LEU A 164 -6.76 -0.99 1.89
N LEU A 165 -6.60 -2.13 2.57
CA LEU A 165 -7.68 -2.83 3.29
C LEU A 165 -8.27 -2.03 4.45
N TYR A 166 -7.42 -1.22 5.08
CA TYR A 166 -7.71 -0.51 6.33
C TYR A 166 -7.47 1.00 6.18
N PRO A 167 -8.29 1.72 5.37
CA PRO A 167 -8.04 3.12 5.02
C PRO A 167 -8.24 4.10 6.19
N GLY A 168 -8.91 3.67 7.28
CA GLY A 168 -9.13 4.48 8.49
C GLY A 168 -7.87 4.71 9.35
N LEU A 169 -6.74 4.12 8.96
CA LEU A 169 -5.45 4.33 9.63
C LEU A 169 -4.88 5.71 9.26
N ASP A 170 -4.44 6.45 10.29
CA ASP A 170 -3.73 7.72 10.13
C ASP A 170 -2.25 7.48 9.78
N LEU A 171 -1.99 7.09 8.52
CA LEU A 171 -0.67 6.68 8.03
C LEU A 171 0.41 7.78 8.06
N ALA A 172 0.07 9.01 8.46
CA ALA A 172 1.07 10.02 8.82
C ALA A 172 1.82 9.66 10.12
N LYS A 173 1.25 8.78 10.95
CA LYS A 173 1.91 8.17 12.12
C LYS A 173 2.71 6.94 11.71
N GLN A 174 3.65 6.55 12.57
CA GLN A 174 4.44 5.34 12.34
C GLN A 174 3.60 4.08 12.63
N PHE A 175 3.42 3.26 11.59
CA PHE A 175 2.80 1.93 11.67
C PHE A 175 3.82 0.84 11.35
N HIS A 176 3.65 -0.30 12.01
CA HIS A 176 4.44 -1.50 11.78
C HIS A 176 3.53 -2.65 11.37
N GLU A 177 4.01 -3.48 10.44
CA GLU A 177 3.45 -4.81 10.22
C GLU A 177 3.69 -5.65 11.47
N ASP A 178 2.64 -6.32 11.94
CA ASP A 178 2.70 -7.24 13.08
C ASP A 178 1.74 -8.42 12.90
N HIS A 179 2.00 -9.52 13.60
CA HIS A 179 1.17 -10.72 13.58
C HIS A 179 0.05 -10.63 14.62
N ILE A 180 -1.21 -10.83 14.23
CA ILE A 180 -2.37 -10.90 15.14
C ILE A 180 -2.15 -11.99 16.18
N PHE A 181 -1.97 -13.23 15.73
CA PHE A 181 -1.46 -14.32 16.55
C PHE A 181 0.06 -14.26 16.52
N PRO A 182 0.75 -14.12 17.66
CA PRO A 182 2.18 -13.91 17.68
C PRO A 182 2.94 -15.07 17.02
N ARG A 183 3.87 -14.74 16.13
CA ARG A 183 4.77 -15.71 15.47
C ARG A 183 5.43 -16.68 16.46
N SER A 184 5.76 -16.20 17.66
CA SER A 184 6.39 -17.02 18.70
C SER A 184 5.52 -18.20 19.20
N ARG A 185 4.21 -18.22 18.92
CA ARG A 185 3.29 -19.34 19.23
C ARG A 185 3.35 -20.47 18.21
N PHE A 186 3.84 -20.21 17.00
CA PHE A 186 3.87 -21.16 15.88
C PHE A 186 5.16 -21.98 15.85
N THR A 187 5.36 -22.79 16.89
CA THR A 187 6.38 -23.85 16.90
C THR A 187 5.69 -25.18 17.17
N ARG A 188 6.17 -26.27 16.56
CA ARG A 188 5.57 -27.61 16.76
C ARG A 188 5.34 -27.92 18.24
N ARG A 189 6.34 -27.65 19.09
CA ARG A 189 6.25 -27.83 20.54
C ARG A 189 5.11 -27.03 21.18
N LYS A 190 4.99 -25.74 20.88
CA LYS A 190 3.94 -24.88 21.48
C LYS A 190 2.54 -25.24 20.96
N LEU A 191 2.42 -25.65 19.70
CA LEU A 191 1.16 -26.12 19.12
C LEU A 191 0.68 -27.41 19.77
N ARG A 192 1.58 -28.40 19.98
CA ARG A 192 1.27 -29.63 20.75
C ARG A 192 0.80 -29.31 22.16
N ASN A 193 1.53 -28.43 22.84
CA ASN A 193 1.18 -28.01 24.20
C ASN A 193 -0.16 -27.27 24.27
N ALA A 194 -0.62 -26.69 23.16
CA ALA A 194 -1.92 -26.06 23.02
C ALA A 194 -3.03 -27.02 22.52
N GLY A 195 -2.76 -28.33 22.46
CA GLY A 195 -3.74 -29.35 22.09
C GLY A 195 -3.90 -29.60 20.59
N ILE A 196 -3.02 -29.04 19.74
CA ILE A 196 -3.07 -29.27 18.29
C ILE A 196 -2.46 -30.63 17.94
N THR A 197 -3.18 -31.43 17.15
CA THR A 197 -2.75 -32.76 16.70
C THR A 197 -1.64 -32.67 15.66
N GLU A 198 -0.79 -33.70 15.55
CA GLU A 198 0.37 -33.68 14.62
C GLU A 198 -0.02 -33.45 13.16
N ASP A 199 -1.15 -34.02 12.73
CA ASP A 199 -1.68 -33.89 11.38
C ASP A 199 -2.20 -32.47 11.08
N ALA A 200 -2.60 -31.71 12.10
CA ALA A 200 -3.06 -30.33 11.93
C ALA A 200 -1.92 -29.31 11.98
N ILE A 201 -0.79 -29.61 12.63
CA ILE A 201 0.31 -28.65 12.88
C ILE A 201 0.82 -27.97 11.61
N ASP A 202 1.00 -28.73 10.52
CA ASP A 202 1.52 -28.17 9.27
C ASP A 202 0.57 -27.13 8.66
N GLY A 203 -0.74 -27.27 8.88
CA GLY A 203 -1.74 -26.29 8.48
C GLY A 203 -1.63 -24.95 9.24
N TYR A 204 -1.15 -24.96 10.49
CA TYR A 204 -0.88 -23.74 11.25
C TYR A 204 0.41 -23.08 10.78
N LEU A 205 1.46 -23.88 10.58
CA LEU A 205 2.79 -23.41 10.19
C LEU A 205 2.83 -22.82 8.78
N SER A 206 1.93 -23.23 7.89
CA SER A 206 1.82 -22.65 6.54
C SER A 206 1.09 -21.31 6.50
N ARG A 207 0.29 -20.98 7.53
CA ARG A 207 -0.62 -19.81 7.55
C ARG A 207 -0.13 -18.62 8.37
N PHE A 208 0.63 -18.87 9.44
CA PHE A 208 0.90 -17.83 10.44
C PHE A 208 1.60 -16.59 9.89
N ASP A 209 2.38 -16.72 8.80
CA ASP A 209 3.17 -15.63 8.25
C ASP A 209 2.49 -14.91 7.07
N LEU A 210 1.24 -15.30 6.76
CA LEU A 210 0.47 -14.80 5.63
C LEU A 210 -0.47 -13.67 6.04
N LEU A 211 -0.86 -12.85 5.06
CA LEU A 211 -1.65 -11.62 5.20
C LEU A 211 -2.85 -11.72 6.16
N PRO A 212 -3.65 -12.81 6.20
CA PRO A 212 -4.79 -12.92 7.11
C PRO A 212 -4.40 -13.04 8.59
N ASN A 213 -3.14 -13.28 8.92
CA ASN A 213 -2.62 -13.13 10.29
C ASN A 213 -1.84 -11.83 10.50
N LEU A 214 -1.78 -10.92 9.52
CA LEU A 214 -1.04 -9.67 9.61
C LEU A 214 -1.96 -8.47 9.80
N GLN A 215 -1.46 -7.46 10.50
CA GLN A 215 -2.12 -6.18 10.73
C GLN A 215 -1.11 -5.04 10.78
N LEU A 216 -1.62 -3.80 10.72
CA LEU A 216 -0.83 -2.60 10.97
C LEU A 216 -1.13 -2.10 12.38
N LEU A 217 -0.11 -2.01 13.22
CA LEU A 217 -0.21 -1.44 14.57
C LEU A 217 0.64 -0.17 14.67
N GLY A 218 0.07 0.85 15.32
CA GLY A 218 0.79 2.08 15.66
C GLY A 218 1.85 1.84 16.74
N GLY A 219 2.77 2.80 16.91
CA GLY A 219 3.96 2.65 17.77
C GLY A 219 3.71 2.32 19.26
N VAL A 220 2.65 2.84 19.89
CA VAL A 220 2.39 2.61 21.34
C VAL A 220 1.85 1.19 21.59
N PRO A 221 0.81 0.70 20.86
CA PRO A 221 0.31 -0.67 21.05
C PRO A 221 1.32 -1.79 20.73
N ASN A 222 2.32 -1.52 19.86
CA ASN A 222 3.27 -2.54 19.39
C ASN A 222 4.30 -2.96 20.46
N VAL A 223 4.70 -2.04 21.35
CA VAL A 223 5.69 -2.32 22.41
C VAL A 223 5.10 -3.19 23.53
N GLU A 224 3.78 -3.12 23.73
CA GLU A 224 3.07 -3.82 24.80
C GLU A 224 2.57 -5.21 24.41
N LYS A 225 2.60 -5.56 23.11
CA LYS A 225 2.14 -6.85 22.61
C LYS A 225 3.17 -7.97 22.83
N GLN A 226 3.34 -8.33 24.10
CA GLN A 226 4.30 -9.33 24.58
C GLN A 226 3.84 -10.79 24.35
N ALA A 227 3.83 -11.25 23.10
CA ALA A 227 3.48 -12.64 22.74
C ALA A 227 2.12 -13.14 23.29
N LYS A 228 1.23 -12.22 23.67
CA LYS A 228 -0.13 -12.48 24.18
C LYS A 228 -1.04 -12.93 23.05
N LEU A 229 -2.08 -13.68 23.39
CA LEU A 229 -3.11 -13.99 22.41
C LEU A 229 -3.90 -12.72 22.08
N PRO A 230 -4.44 -12.61 20.85
CA PRO A 230 -5.08 -11.39 20.39
C PRO A 230 -6.30 -10.98 21.23
N ALA A 231 -7.07 -11.95 21.76
CA ALA A 231 -8.18 -11.66 22.66
C ALA A 231 -7.71 -10.97 23.95
N ASP A 232 -6.73 -11.55 24.65
CA ASP A 232 -6.15 -10.98 25.87
C ASP A 232 -5.56 -9.58 25.61
N TRP A 233 -4.84 -9.42 24.49
CA TRP A 233 -4.24 -8.14 24.12
C TRP A 233 -5.30 -7.06 23.84
N LEU A 234 -6.43 -7.40 23.20
CA LEU A 234 -7.51 -6.45 22.95
C LEU A 234 -8.18 -5.98 24.25
N GLU A 235 -8.29 -6.85 25.25
CA GLU A 235 -8.82 -6.51 26.57
C GLU A 235 -7.99 -5.44 27.28
N GLU A 236 -6.66 -5.59 27.23
CA GLU A 236 -5.72 -4.67 27.86
C GLU A 236 -5.52 -3.38 27.05
N ALA A 237 -5.44 -3.47 25.72
CA ALA A 237 -5.16 -2.34 24.85
C ALA A 237 -6.32 -1.33 24.80
N PHE A 238 -7.55 -1.79 25.04
CA PHE A 238 -8.76 -0.96 25.00
C PHE A 238 -9.56 -1.11 26.29
N ALA A 239 -9.42 -0.14 27.18
CA ALA A 239 -10.21 -0.11 28.42
C ALA A 239 -11.71 0.12 28.16
N VAL A 240 -12.05 0.78 27.04
CA VAL A 240 -13.42 1.13 26.66
C VAL A 240 -13.94 0.16 25.61
N GLU A 241 -15.06 -0.51 25.89
CA GLU A 241 -15.66 -1.51 25.00
C GLU A 241 -15.99 -0.95 23.60
N ALA A 242 -16.51 0.28 23.54
CA ALA A 242 -16.85 0.92 22.26
C ALA A 242 -15.61 1.12 21.36
N GLU A 243 -14.45 1.44 21.94
CA GLU A 243 -13.19 1.58 21.21
C GLU A 243 -12.70 0.21 20.71
N ARG A 244 -12.82 -0.82 21.55
CA ARG A 244 -12.49 -2.21 21.18
C ARG A 244 -13.32 -2.69 19.99
N VAL A 245 -14.65 -2.53 20.05
CA VAL A 245 -15.57 -2.90 18.96
C VAL A 245 -15.24 -2.14 17.67
N THR A 246 -14.94 -0.85 17.78
CA THR A 246 -14.53 -0.02 16.64
C THR A 246 -13.23 -0.54 16.01
N PHE A 247 -12.23 -0.86 16.82
CA PHE A 247 -10.96 -1.41 16.34
C PHE A 247 -11.13 -2.78 15.67
N VAL A 248 -11.93 -3.66 16.28
CA VAL A 248 -12.25 -5.00 15.75
C VAL A 248 -12.90 -4.91 14.38
N HIS A 249 -13.94 -4.08 14.24
CA HIS A 249 -14.63 -3.87 12.98
C HIS A 249 -13.73 -3.20 11.93
N ALA A 250 -12.93 -2.22 12.33
CA ALA A 250 -12.01 -1.54 11.41
C ALA A 250 -10.98 -2.49 10.80
N ASN A 251 -10.56 -3.54 11.52
CA ASN A 251 -9.44 -4.42 11.15
C ASN A 251 -9.83 -5.88 10.80
N ASP A 252 -11.12 -6.18 10.63
CA ASP A 252 -11.67 -7.51 10.36
C ASP A 252 -11.33 -8.56 11.43
N LEU A 253 -11.24 -8.15 12.69
CA LEU A 253 -10.88 -9.01 13.83
C LEU A 253 -12.11 -9.62 14.54
N HIS A 254 -13.22 -9.77 13.83
CA HIS A 254 -14.42 -10.42 14.38
C HIS A 254 -14.12 -11.87 14.76
N ASP A 255 -14.80 -12.33 15.81
CA ASP A 255 -14.77 -13.73 16.27
C ASP A 255 -13.36 -14.21 16.64
N LEU A 256 -12.56 -13.33 17.26
CA LEU A 256 -11.24 -13.69 17.75
C LEU A 256 -11.34 -14.80 18.82
N PRO A 257 -10.67 -15.95 18.62
CA PRO A 257 -10.70 -17.02 19.59
C PRO A 257 -9.83 -16.68 20.81
N LEU A 258 -10.20 -17.28 21.94
CA LEU A 258 -9.46 -17.14 23.20
C LEU A 258 -8.19 -18.00 23.24
N ASP A 259 -8.03 -18.94 22.31
CA ASP A 259 -6.96 -19.93 22.30
C ASP A 259 -6.40 -20.23 20.90
N MET A 260 -5.39 -21.10 20.85
CA MET A 260 -4.76 -21.50 19.59
C MET A 260 -5.64 -22.40 18.71
N PRO A 261 -6.42 -23.38 19.22
CA PRO A 261 -7.32 -24.19 18.40
C PRO A 261 -8.22 -23.40 17.44
N GLY A 262 -8.71 -22.22 17.85
CA GLY A 262 -9.53 -21.37 16.98
C GLY A 262 -8.78 -20.64 15.86
N PHE A 263 -7.44 -20.67 15.83
CA PHE A 263 -6.64 -19.87 14.88
C PHE A 263 -6.99 -20.15 13.42
N VAL A 264 -7.13 -21.41 13.01
CA VAL A 264 -7.36 -21.75 11.59
C VAL A 264 -8.73 -21.28 11.15
N GLU A 265 -9.76 -21.45 11.98
CA GLU A 265 -11.10 -20.95 11.69
C GLU A 265 -11.12 -19.43 11.56
N PHE A 266 -10.54 -18.72 12.53
CA PHE A 266 -10.37 -17.27 12.47
C PHE A 266 -9.62 -16.83 11.20
N TYR A 267 -8.53 -17.51 10.85
CA TYR A 267 -7.73 -17.20 9.67
C TYR A 267 -8.56 -17.28 8.39
N GLU A 268 -9.32 -18.36 8.20
CA GLU A 268 -10.11 -18.54 6.97
C GLU A 268 -11.27 -17.53 6.90
N GLN A 269 -11.94 -17.25 8.03
CA GLN A 269 -12.99 -16.23 8.08
C GLN A 269 -12.45 -14.83 7.79
N ARG A 270 -11.30 -14.46 8.39
CA ARG A 270 -10.66 -13.17 8.11
C ARG A 270 -10.17 -13.09 6.67
N LYS A 271 -9.61 -14.18 6.12
CA LYS A 271 -9.20 -14.27 4.71
C LYS A 271 -10.38 -13.99 3.77
N ALA A 272 -11.56 -14.54 4.06
CA ALA A 272 -12.77 -14.27 3.29
C ALA A 272 -13.18 -12.78 3.36
N ARG A 273 -13.25 -12.19 4.57
CA ARG A 273 -13.55 -10.75 4.74
C ARG A 273 -12.54 -9.85 4.00
N MET A 274 -11.26 -10.18 4.08
CA MET A 274 -10.21 -9.45 3.37
C MET A 274 -10.34 -9.58 1.86
N ARG A 275 -10.75 -10.76 1.35
CA ARG A 275 -11.05 -10.95 -0.07
C ARG A 275 -12.14 -9.99 -0.54
N ASP A 276 -13.24 -9.91 0.19
CA ASP A 276 -14.39 -9.05 -0.16
C ASP A 276 -13.99 -7.57 -0.14
N ARG A 277 -13.22 -7.15 0.89
CA ARG A 277 -12.66 -5.80 0.97
C ARG A 277 -11.72 -5.49 -0.18
N LEU A 278 -10.79 -6.39 -0.52
CA LEU A 278 -9.87 -6.19 -1.65
C LEU A 278 -10.60 -6.11 -2.98
N THR A 279 -11.58 -6.99 -3.19
CA THR A 279 -12.44 -6.99 -4.39
C THR A 279 -13.12 -5.64 -4.56
N THR A 280 -13.69 -5.10 -3.47
CA THR A 280 -14.34 -3.78 -3.46
C THR A 280 -13.32 -2.64 -3.68
N ALA A 281 -12.22 -2.64 -2.92
CA ALA A 281 -11.21 -1.57 -2.96
C ALA A 281 -10.45 -1.50 -4.29
N LEU A 282 -10.30 -2.63 -4.98
CA LEU A 282 -9.63 -2.75 -6.28
C LEU A 282 -10.59 -2.74 -7.47
N GLY A 283 -11.90 -2.64 -7.22
CA GLY A 283 -12.92 -2.55 -8.28
C GLY A 283 -13.04 -3.82 -9.12
N VAL A 284 -12.80 -4.99 -8.52
CA VAL A 284 -12.99 -6.28 -9.19
C VAL A 284 -14.47 -6.61 -9.18
N THR A 285 -15.08 -6.72 -10.36
CA THR A 285 -16.47 -7.18 -10.50
C THR A 285 -16.52 -8.70 -10.27
N PRO A 286 -17.49 -9.24 -9.50
CA PRO A 286 -17.65 -10.67 -9.28
C PRO A 286 -17.81 -11.51 -10.55
#